data_AF-A0AAV4M257-F1
#
_entry.id   AF-A0AAV4M257-F1
#
_cell.length_a   1.000
_cell.length_b   1.000
_cell.length_c   1.000
_cell.angle_alpha   90.00
_cell.angle_beta   90.00
_cell.angle_gamma   90.00
#
_symmetry.space_group_name_H-M   'P 1'
#
loop_
_entity.id
_entity.type
_entity.pdbx_description
1 polymer ?
#
loop_
_entity_poly.entity_id
_entity_poly.type
_entity_poly.pdbx_seq_one_letter_code
_entity_poly.pdbx_strand_id
1 'polypeptide(L)'
;MGVLSSIAYVFVAPFRALRYRTASPEMRARVIKMGVICRKSWIFFPPLMMYQYIREKDKEMYTSELFYKNSLSEDPASFYDPSKPEGTRHWKIQHDLALLSAAANNRLN
;
A
#
# COMPACT_ATOMS: atom_id res chain seq x y z
N MET A 1 9.57 -40.78 18.78
CA MET A 1 10.57 -39.69 18.74
C MET A 1 10.92 -39.37 17.28
N GLY A 2 10.13 -38.79 16.40
CA GLY A 2 8.88 -38.04 16.41
C GLY A 2 9.03 -37.09 15.22
N VAL A 3 8.45 -37.40 14.06
CA VAL A 3 8.66 -36.68 12.77
C VAL A 3 8.43 -35.16 12.91
N LEU A 4 7.56 -34.76 13.83
CA LEU A 4 7.31 -33.37 14.25
C LEU A 4 8.56 -32.65 14.82
N SER A 5 9.46 -33.37 15.51
CA SER A 5 10.72 -32.82 16.03
C SER A 5 11.71 -32.49 14.91
N SER A 6 11.77 -33.33 13.88
CA SER A 6 12.64 -33.12 12.71
C SER A 6 12.15 -31.96 11.84
N ILE A 7 10.82 -31.85 11.65
CA ILE A 7 10.20 -30.72 10.93
C ILE A 7 10.47 -29.41 11.67
N ALA A 8 10.28 -29.38 12.99
CA ALA A 8 10.60 -28.20 13.80
C ALA A 8 12.09 -27.80 13.70
N TYR A 9 13.02 -28.76 13.61
CA TYR A 9 14.45 -28.47 13.45
C TYR A 9 14.77 -27.82 12.10
N VAL A 10 14.13 -28.27 11.02
CA VAL A 10 14.29 -27.70 9.67
C VAL A 10 13.72 -26.28 9.58
N PHE A 11 12.55 -26.04 10.18
CA PHE A 11 11.96 -24.69 10.23
C PHE A 11 12.75 -23.72 11.11
N VAL A 12 13.40 -24.19 12.18
CA VAL A 12 14.20 -23.35 13.10
C VAL A 12 15.66 -23.21 12.63
N ALA A 13 16.15 -24.05 11.72
CA ALA A 13 17.49 -23.99 11.14
C ALA A 13 17.84 -22.62 10.51
N PRO A 14 17.00 -21.99 9.65
CA PRO A 14 17.30 -20.66 9.12
C PRO A 14 17.35 -19.59 10.22
N PHE A 15 16.47 -19.66 11.22
CA PHE A 15 16.48 -18.75 12.37
C PHE A 15 17.69 -18.94 13.28
N ARG A 16 18.22 -20.16 13.40
CA ARG A 16 19.47 -20.45 14.12
C ARG A 16 20.70 -20.02 13.32
N ALA A 17 20.70 -20.13 12.00
CA ALA A 17 21.80 -19.67 11.15
C ALA A 17 21.90 -18.13 11.11
N LEU A 18 20.75 -17.44 11.18
CA LEU A 18 20.65 -15.99 11.31
C LEU A 18 21.01 -15.47 12.72
N ARG A 19 21.40 -16.32 13.68
CA ARG A 19 21.91 -15.84 14.97
C ARG A 19 23.19 -15.03 14.76
N TYR A 20 23.22 -13.86 15.39
CA TYR A 20 24.37 -12.97 15.42
C TYR A 20 25.70 -13.66 15.78
N ARG A 21 25.65 -14.70 16.62
CA ARG A 21 26.82 -15.44 17.10
C ARG A 21 27.50 -16.32 16.04
N THR A 22 26.76 -16.84 15.06
CA THR A 22 27.27 -17.71 13.97
C THR A 22 27.62 -16.95 12.70
N ALA A 23 27.25 -15.66 12.60
CA ALA A 23 27.55 -14.81 11.46
C ALA A 23 29.04 -14.43 11.39
N SER A 24 29.61 -14.38 10.18
CA SER A 24 30.97 -13.85 9.94
C SER A 24 31.06 -12.37 10.31
N PRO A 25 32.25 -11.87 10.74
CA PRO A 25 32.42 -10.47 11.14
C PRO A 25 32.05 -9.49 10.02
N GLU A 26 32.32 -9.84 8.76
CA GLU A 26 31.96 -9.03 7.60
C GLU A 26 30.46 -8.90 7.38
N MET A 27 29.70 -9.98 7.61
CA MET A 27 28.24 -9.96 7.49
C MET A 27 27.62 -9.08 8.57
N ARG A 28 28.14 -9.15 9.81
CA ARG A 28 27.70 -8.27 10.91
C ARG A 28 27.93 -6.81 10.57
N ALA A 29 29.11 -6.46 10.06
CA ALA A 29 29.44 -5.09 9.66
C ALA A 29 28.51 -4.58 8.54
N ARG A 30 28.17 -5.43 7.55
CA ARG A 30 27.24 -5.08 6.48
C ARG A 30 25.81 -4.84 6.99
N VAL A 31 25.30 -5.70 7.87
CA VAL A 31 23.96 -5.53 8.48
C VAL A 31 23.90 -4.25 9.31
N ILE A 32 24.93 -3.95 10.11
CA ILE A 32 25.00 -2.71 10.88
C ILE A 32 25.04 -1.49 9.96
N LYS A 33 25.87 -1.51 8.91
CA LYS A 33 25.91 -0.42 7.90
C LYS A 33 24.55 -0.22 7.23
N MET A 34 23.87 -1.29 6.83
CA MET A 34 22.53 -1.22 6.26
C MET A 34 21.51 -0.63 7.24
N GLY A 35 21.52 -1.06 8.50
CA GLY A 35 20.64 -0.50 9.54
C GLY A 35 20.91 0.98 9.85
N VAL A 36 22.17 1.43 9.75
CA VAL A 36 22.54 2.85 9.88
C VAL A 36 22.03 3.66 8.69
N ILE A 37 22.18 3.16 7.47
CA ILE A 37 21.63 3.80 6.27
C ILE A 37 20.12 3.92 6.40
N CYS A 38 19.42 2.84 6.74
CA CYS A 38 17.96 2.85 6.87
C CYS A 38 17.47 3.87 7.90
N ARG A 39 18.17 4.01 9.05
CA ARG A 39 17.85 5.03 10.06
C ARG A 39 18.11 6.46 9.58
N LYS A 40 19.18 6.69 8.81
CA LYS A 40 19.46 8.00 8.22
C LYS A 40 18.46 8.36 7.11
N SER A 41 18.09 7.39 6.28
CA SER A 41 17.10 7.55 5.22
C SER A 41 15.69 7.81 5.75
N TRP A 42 15.36 7.33 6.95
CA TRP A 42 14.08 7.57 7.60
C TRP A 42 13.77 9.05 7.86
N ILE A 43 14.77 9.93 7.87
CA ILE A 43 14.54 11.37 8.00
C ILE A 43 13.96 11.95 6.69
N PHE A 44 14.42 11.43 5.54
CA PHE A 44 14.02 11.93 4.23
C PHE A 44 12.78 11.23 3.67
N PHE A 45 12.50 10.01 4.12
CA PHE A 45 11.41 9.20 3.59
C PHE A 45 10.01 9.79 3.87
N PRO A 46 9.65 10.21 5.10
CA PRO A 46 8.33 10.79 5.37
C PRO A 46 8.05 12.08 4.60
N PRO A 47 8.97 13.07 4.51
CA PRO A 47 8.75 14.26 3.68
C PRO A 47 8.55 13.92 2.20
N LEU A 48 9.32 12.97 1.66
CA LEU A 48 9.20 12.58 0.25
C LEU A 48 7.86 11.88 -0.03
N MET A 49 7.44 10.97 0.85
CA MET A 49 6.14 10.31 0.76
C MET A 49 4.99 11.31 0.88
N MET A 50 5.08 12.24 1.83
CA MET A 50 4.07 13.30 1.99
C MET A 50 3.98 14.20 0.76
N TYR A 51 5.13 14.57 0.19
CA TYR A 51 5.18 15.35 -1.04
C TYR A 51 4.53 14.63 -2.23
N GLN A 52 4.84 13.34 -2.41
CA GLN A 52 4.20 12.52 -3.45
C GLN A 52 2.68 12.42 -3.23
N TYR A 53 2.27 12.17 -1.98
CA TYR A 53 0.86 12.11 -1.61
C TYR A 53 0.10 13.39 -1.95
N ILE A 54 0.64 14.55 -1.57
CA ILE A 54 0.01 15.86 -1.87
C ILE A 54 -0.12 16.05 -3.38
N ARG A 55 0.95 15.76 -4.15
CA ARG A 55 0.91 15.91 -5.61
C ARG A 55 -0.09 15.00 -6.30
N GLU A 56 -0.23 13.77 -5.83
CA GLU A 56 -1.22 12.83 -6.35
C GLU A 56 -2.62 13.32 -6.05
N LYS A 57 -2.90 13.76 -4.81
CA LYS A 57 -4.20 14.30 -4.41
C LYS A 57 -4.58 15.56 -5.19
N ASP A 58 -3.65 16.49 -5.37
CA ASP A 58 -3.89 17.70 -6.17
C ASP A 58 -4.25 17.37 -7.62
N LYS A 59 -3.52 16.41 -8.22
CA LYS A 59 -3.78 15.96 -9.58
C LYS A 59 -5.16 15.30 -9.70
N GLU A 60 -5.53 14.44 -8.75
CA GLU A 60 -6.84 13.79 -8.71
C GLU A 60 -7.98 14.82 -8.63
N MET A 61 -7.86 15.80 -7.73
CA MET A 61 -8.87 16.86 -7.57
C MET A 61 -9.01 17.72 -8.83
N TYR A 62 -7.88 18.10 -9.42
CA TYR A 62 -7.88 18.85 -10.67
C TYR A 62 -8.59 18.09 -11.80
N THR A 63 -8.40 16.77 -11.89
CA THR A 63 -9.11 15.97 -12.91
C THR A 63 -10.61 15.90 -12.66
N SER A 64 -11.07 15.81 -11.39
CA SER A 64 -12.50 15.85 -11.09
C SER A 64 -13.13 17.21 -11.41
N GLU A 65 -12.42 18.32 -11.17
CA GLU A 65 -12.91 19.65 -11.54
C GLU A 65 -13.03 19.81 -13.05
N LEU A 66 -12.03 19.33 -13.80
CA LEU A 66 -12.05 19.35 -15.26
C LEU A 66 -13.21 18.50 -15.78
N PHE A 67 -13.44 17.34 -15.19
CA PHE A 67 -14.52 16.45 -15.57
C PHE A 67 -15.90 17.07 -15.28
N TYR A 68 -16.08 17.68 -14.11
CA TYR A 68 -17.30 18.43 -13.77
C TYR A 68 -17.55 19.57 -14.76
N LYS A 69 -16.55 20.41 -15.04
CA LYS A 69 -16.66 21.55 -15.98
C LYS A 69 -17.04 21.14 -17.40
N ASN A 70 -16.57 19.98 -17.84
CA ASN A 70 -16.88 19.45 -19.18
C ASN A 70 -18.18 18.65 -19.23
N SER A 71 -18.72 18.26 -18.07
CA SER A 71 -19.99 17.57 -17.97
C SER A 71 -21.15 18.57 -18.00
N LEU A 72 -22.29 18.16 -18.54
CA LEU A 72 -23.56 18.91 -18.42
C LEU A 72 -24.29 18.62 -17.10
N SER A 73 -23.60 18.02 -16.12
CA SER A 73 -24.21 17.61 -14.86
C SER A 73 -24.27 18.78 -13.88
N GLU A 74 -25.44 19.02 -13.30
CA GLU A 74 -25.63 20.04 -12.26
C GLU A 74 -25.32 19.52 -10.86
N ASP A 75 -25.15 18.20 -10.68
CA ASP A 75 -24.90 17.59 -9.37
C ASP A 75 -23.39 17.38 -9.12
N PRO A 76 -22.75 18.19 -8.25
CA PRO A 76 -21.34 18.03 -7.92
C PRO A 76 -21.05 16.77 -7.09
N ALA A 77 -22.04 16.24 -6.36
CA ALA A 77 -21.86 15.07 -5.49
C ALA A 77 -21.58 13.80 -6.31
N SER A 78 -22.03 13.75 -7.57
CA SER A 78 -21.76 12.64 -8.48
C SER A 78 -20.26 12.48 -8.84
N PHE A 79 -19.46 13.55 -8.69
CA PHE A 79 -18.04 13.57 -9.03
C PHE A 79 -17.14 13.29 -7.83
N TYR A 80 -17.46 13.92 -6.71
CA TYR A 80 -16.75 13.75 -5.46
C TYR A 80 -17.72 13.93 -4.29
N ASP A 81 -18.00 12.84 -3.58
CA ASP A 81 -18.94 12.83 -2.47
C ASP A 81 -18.19 12.78 -1.13
N PRO A 82 -18.13 13.88 -0.35
CA PRO A 82 -17.45 13.90 0.93
C PRO A 82 -18.17 13.11 2.02
N SER A 83 -19.45 12.78 1.84
CA SER A 83 -20.24 12.00 2.81
C SER A 83 -19.84 10.53 2.85
N LYS A 84 -19.23 10.03 1.77
CA LYS A 84 -18.76 8.65 1.67
C LYS A 84 -17.40 8.44 2.35
N PRO A 85 -17.08 7.19 2.75
CA PRO A 85 -15.76 6.83 3.25
C PRO A 85 -14.65 7.25 2.28
N GLU A 86 -13.52 7.71 2.80
CA GLU A 86 -12.43 8.37 2.05
C GLU A 86 -12.00 7.61 0.79
N GLY A 87 -11.93 6.28 0.86
CA GLY A 87 -11.55 5.43 -0.29
C GLY A 87 -12.60 5.31 -1.40
N THR A 88 -13.83 5.78 -1.20
CA THR A 88 -14.95 5.64 -2.15
C THR A 88 -15.55 6.97 -2.60
N ARG A 89 -14.94 8.09 -2.20
CA ARG A 89 -15.45 9.43 -2.53
C ARG A 89 -15.37 9.77 -4.01
N HIS A 90 -14.39 9.18 -4.70
CA HIS A 90 -14.09 9.50 -6.10
C HIS A 90 -15.04 8.79 -7.07
N TRP A 91 -15.57 9.52 -8.05
CA TRP A 91 -16.52 9.01 -9.05
C TRP A 91 -16.06 7.73 -9.74
N LYS A 92 -14.77 7.63 -10.10
CA LYS A 92 -14.24 6.47 -10.83
C LYS A 92 -14.35 5.19 -10.00
N ILE A 93 -14.06 5.28 -8.71
CA ILE A 93 -14.15 4.14 -7.80
C ILE A 93 -15.61 3.73 -7.63
N GLN A 94 -16.52 4.70 -7.50
CA GLN A 94 -17.95 4.42 -7.41
C GLN A 94 -18.48 3.77 -8.68
N HIS A 95 -18.02 4.24 -9.84
CA HIS A 95 -18.36 3.67 -11.14
C HIS A 95 -17.86 2.22 -11.27
N ASP A 96 -16.59 1.98 -10.94
CA ASP A 96 -16.00 0.63 -10.98
C ASP A 96 -16.72 -0.31 -10.01
N LEU A 97 -17.07 0.14 -8.81
CA LEU A 97 -17.87 -0.62 -7.84
C LEU A 97 -19.29 -0.92 -8.36
N ALA A 98 -19.92 0.03 -9.05
CA ALA A 98 -21.23 -0.18 -9.66
C ALA A 98 -21.15 -1.23 -10.78
N LEU A 99 -20.12 -1.19 -11.61
CA LEU A 99 -19.89 -2.20 -12.65
C LEU A 99 -19.62 -3.59 -12.07
N LEU A 100 -18.81 -3.67 -11.00
CA LEU A 100 -18.52 -4.92 -10.31
C LEU A 100 -19.77 -5.52 -9.66
N SER A 101 -20.59 -4.69 -9.03
CA SER A 101 -21.84 -5.16 -8.41
C SER A 101 -22.86 -5.61 -9.46
N ALA A 102 -23.00 -4.88 -10.58
CA ALA A 102 -23.83 -5.31 -11.71
C ALA A 102 -23.34 -6.64 -12.30
N ALA A 103 -22.03 -6.80 -12.51
CA ALA A 103 -21.44 -8.03 -13.03
C ALA A 103 -21.63 -9.22 -12.07
N ALA A 104 -21.47 -9.00 -10.76
CA ALA A 104 -21.69 -10.04 -9.75
C ALA A 104 -23.15 -10.48 -9.69
N ASN A 105 -24.08 -9.53 -9.69
CA ASN A 105 -25.52 -9.81 -9.65
C ASN A 105 -26.03 -10.47 -10.93
N ASN A 106 -25.53 -10.06 -12.10
CA ASN A 106 -25.86 -10.70 -13.38
C ASN A 106 -25.30 -12.12 -13.52
N ARG A 107 -24.29 -12.50 -12.72
CA ARG A 107 -23.68 -13.84 -12.74
C ARG A 107 -24.34 -14.80 -11.74
N LEU A 108 -25.14 -14.26 -10.81
CA LEU A 108 -25.89 -15.00 -9.79
C LEU A 108 -27.37 -15.17 -10.17
N ASN A 109 -27.83 -14.49 -11.23
CA ASN A 109 -29.10 -14.74 -11.93
C ASN A 109 -28.87 -15.70 -13.09
#